data_AF-A0A834L7M9-F1
#
_entry.id   AF-A0A834L7M9-F1
#
_cell.length_a   1.000
_cell.length_b   1.000
_cell.length_c   1.000
_cell.angle_alpha   90.00
_cell.angle_beta   90.00
_cell.angle_gamma   90.00
#
_symmetry.space_group_name_H-M   'P 1'
#
loop_
_entity.id
_entity.type
_entity.pdbx_description
1 polymer ?
#
loop_
_entity_poly.entity_id
_entity_poly.type
_entity_poly.pdbx_seq_one_letter_code
_entity_poly.pdbx_strand_id
1 'polypeptide(L)'
;MVMLLEDIVESVELWLKLIRKKPQPYVDPDLDPVLLVPGIAGSILKAVDDKGREERVWVRILSADYKCRTKLWSLFDPSTGKTVSLDPKSNISVPEDRDGLYAIDILDPDLVFVVSYSCFSHVGLFSLPFDLAFLFDELRLQFFPQVIGRDCVYYFHDMIVEMIKWGFQEGKTLFGFGYDFRQSNRYLPIFEKYVKSWIAIAAPFQGAPGYVTSTFVNGMSFVEGWEQNFFISKWSMHQLV
;
A
#
# COMPACT_ATOMS: atom_id res chain seq x y z
N MET A 1 30.78 -37.92 25.44
CA MET A 1 30.84 -37.41 24.05
C MET A 1 29.51 -36.74 23.70
N VAL A 2 29.10 -35.76 24.52
CA VAL A 2 27.84 -34.99 24.39
C VAL A 2 28.16 -33.49 24.53
N MET A 3 29.12 -33.15 25.41
CA MET A 3 29.69 -31.81 25.56
C MET A 3 30.21 -31.19 24.24
N LEU A 4 30.79 -32.00 23.34
CA LEU A 4 31.38 -31.51 22.08
C LEU A 4 30.35 -31.02 21.05
N LEU A 5 29.10 -31.50 21.09
CA LEU A 5 28.10 -31.13 20.09
C LEU A 5 27.38 -29.84 20.47
N GLU A 6 27.09 -29.66 21.76
CA GLU A 6 26.44 -28.45 22.30
C GLU A 6 27.34 -27.22 22.13
N ASP A 7 28.63 -27.33 22.45
CA ASP A 7 29.61 -26.25 22.28
C ASP A 7 29.76 -25.83 20.81
N ILE A 8 29.64 -26.78 19.87
CA ILE A 8 29.69 -26.51 18.42
C ILE A 8 28.41 -25.79 17.97
N VAL A 9 27.23 -26.23 18.43
CA VAL A 9 25.95 -25.58 18.10
C VAL A 9 25.94 -24.15 18.63
N GLU A 10 26.39 -23.92 19.86
CA GLU A 10 26.43 -22.60 20.49
C GLU A 10 27.41 -21.67 19.77
N SER A 11 28.57 -22.21 19.35
CA SER A 11 29.56 -21.47 18.55
C SER A 11 29.03 -21.09 17.16
N VAL A 12 28.30 -22.00 16.51
CA VAL A 12 27.65 -21.74 15.21
C VAL A 12 26.54 -20.71 15.37
N GLU A 13 25.73 -20.77 16.43
CA GLU A 13 24.71 -19.75 16.71
C GLU A 13 25.31 -18.36 16.96
N LEU A 14 26.40 -18.28 17.73
CA LEU A 14 27.14 -17.03 17.96
C LEU A 14 27.73 -16.49 16.66
N TRP A 15 28.31 -17.36 15.84
CA TRP A 15 28.87 -16.98 14.53
C TRP A 15 27.76 -16.51 13.56
N LEU A 16 26.61 -17.19 13.54
CA LEU A 16 25.43 -16.76 12.79
C LEU A 16 24.88 -15.42 13.30
N LYS A 17 24.88 -15.17 14.61
CA LYS A 17 24.50 -13.87 15.22
C LYS A 17 25.48 -12.77 14.84
N LEU A 18 26.77 -13.06 14.74
CA LEU A 18 27.81 -12.11 14.34
C LEU A 18 27.75 -11.78 12.84
N ILE A 19 27.49 -12.76 11.98
CA ILE A 19 27.28 -12.53 10.53
C ILE A 19 25.95 -11.82 10.26
N ARG A 20 24.93 -12.11 11.06
CA ARG A 20 23.63 -11.43 11.01
C ARG A 20 23.62 -10.07 11.70
N LYS A 21 24.76 -9.55 12.21
CA LYS A 21 24.82 -8.14 12.60
C LYS A 21 24.59 -7.29 11.35
N LYS A 22 23.33 -6.97 11.09
CA LYS A 22 22.97 -5.90 10.19
C LYS A 22 23.71 -4.66 10.70
N PRO A 23 24.43 -3.93 9.84
CA PRO A 23 25.02 -2.67 10.25
C PRO A 23 23.92 -1.84 10.92
N GLN A 24 24.22 -1.29 12.10
CA GLN A 24 23.29 -0.38 12.74
C GLN A 24 23.01 0.74 11.74
N PRO A 25 21.74 1.09 11.48
CA PRO A 25 21.42 2.17 10.56
C PRO A 25 22.22 3.41 10.95
N TYR A 26 22.83 4.08 9.97
CA TYR A 26 23.41 5.40 10.22
C TYR A 26 22.28 6.30 10.70
N VAL A 27 22.54 7.08 11.74
CA VAL A 27 21.57 7.97 12.36
C VAL A 27 22.22 9.32 12.51
N ASP A 28 21.60 10.33 11.90
CA ASP A 28 22.00 11.72 12.05
C ASP A 28 21.01 12.42 12.99
N PRO A 29 21.43 12.82 14.19
CA PRO A 29 20.56 13.46 15.18
C PRO A 29 20.19 14.92 14.83
N ASP A 30 20.90 15.53 13.87
CA ASP A 30 20.74 16.96 13.54
C ASP A 30 19.76 17.21 12.38
N LEU A 31 19.16 16.14 11.83
CA LEU A 31 18.17 16.23 10.76
C LEU A 31 16.83 16.81 11.26
N ASP A 32 16.32 17.81 10.54
CA ASP A 32 14.94 18.28 10.73
C ASP A 32 13.94 17.15 10.43
N PRO A 33 12.88 16.96 11.25
CA PRO A 33 11.85 15.97 10.98
C PRO A 33 11.14 16.18 9.63
N VAL A 34 10.89 15.09 8.91
CA VAL A 34 10.19 15.07 7.63
C VAL A 34 8.88 14.29 7.76
N LEU A 35 7.82 14.90 7.26
CA LEU A 35 6.49 14.29 7.11
C LEU A 35 6.21 14.03 5.64
N LEU A 36 6.08 12.77 5.27
CA LEU A 36 5.75 12.33 3.92
C LEU A 36 4.24 12.30 3.73
N VAL A 37 3.73 13.13 2.81
CA VAL A 37 2.31 13.25 2.51
C VAL A 37 2.05 12.73 1.08
N PRO A 38 1.21 11.69 0.92
CA PRO A 38 0.90 11.13 -0.38
C PRO A 38 -0.03 12.03 -1.20
N GLY A 39 -0.16 11.72 -2.48
CA GLY A 39 -1.21 12.27 -3.33
C GLY A 39 -2.55 11.54 -3.15
N ILE A 40 -3.53 11.93 -3.97
CA ILE A 40 -4.79 11.22 -4.11
C ILE A 40 -4.54 9.73 -4.41
N ALA A 41 -5.31 8.84 -3.79
CA ALA A 41 -5.16 7.39 -3.92
C ALA A 41 -3.85 6.78 -3.39
N GLY A 42 -2.98 7.59 -2.78
CA GLY A 42 -1.65 7.17 -2.31
C GLY A 42 -1.61 6.69 -0.85
N SER A 43 -2.74 6.32 -0.26
CA SER A 43 -2.84 5.83 1.12
C SER A 43 -3.67 4.56 1.17
N ILE A 44 -3.25 3.57 1.95
CA ILE A 44 -4.07 2.40 2.26
C ILE A 44 -5.32 2.85 3.04
N LEU A 45 -6.50 2.37 2.62
CA LEU A 45 -7.76 2.58 3.34
C LEU A 45 -8.33 1.25 3.83
N LYS A 46 -8.87 1.26 5.04
CA LYS A 46 -9.61 0.16 5.64
C LYS A 46 -11.04 0.59 5.94
N ALA A 47 -12.00 -0.28 5.71
CA ALA A 47 -13.35 -0.17 6.25
C ALA A 47 -13.38 -0.83 7.63
N VAL A 48 -13.92 -0.12 8.61
CA VAL A 48 -14.10 -0.58 9.99
C VAL A 48 -15.60 -0.65 10.26
N ASP A 49 -16.08 -1.81 10.70
CA ASP A 49 -17.48 -1.98 11.10
C ASP A 49 -17.74 -1.57 12.56
N ASP A 50 -19.01 -1.51 12.96
CA ASP A 50 -19.41 -1.22 14.35
C ASP A 50 -18.82 -2.19 15.40
N LYS A 51 -18.32 -3.35 14.98
CA LYS A 51 -17.69 -4.35 15.84
C LYS A 51 -16.17 -4.21 15.87
N GLY A 52 -15.62 -3.19 15.21
CA GLY A 52 -14.18 -2.94 15.11
C GLY A 52 -13.47 -3.90 14.14
N ARG A 53 -14.19 -4.64 13.30
CA ARG A 53 -13.56 -5.50 12.29
C ARG A 53 -13.07 -4.65 11.15
N GLU A 54 -11.78 -4.77 10.88
CA GLU A 54 -11.13 -4.07 9.79
C GLU A 54 -11.07 -4.93 8.53
N GLU A 55 -11.41 -4.32 7.40
CA GLU A 55 -11.25 -4.88 6.09
C GLU A 55 -10.51 -3.86 5.22
N ARG A 56 -9.35 -4.20 4.64
CA ARG A 56 -8.72 -3.34 3.62
C ARG A 56 -9.74 -3.05 2.52
N VAL A 57 -9.80 -1.86 1.96
CA VAL A 57 -10.66 -1.54 0.81
C VAL A 57 -9.87 -0.89 -0.30
N TRP A 58 -8.69 -0.35 0.00
CA TRP A 58 -7.75 0.22 -0.95
C TRP A 58 -6.31 0.09 -0.43
N VAL A 59 -5.30 -0.20 -1.25
CA VAL A 59 -5.40 -0.73 -2.62
C VAL A 59 -5.71 -2.22 -2.55
N ARG A 60 -6.48 -2.72 -3.52
CA ARG A 60 -6.73 -4.15 -3.72
C ARG A 60 -6.74 -4.47 -5.20
N ILE A 61 -6.25 -5.65 -5.55
CA ILE A 61 -6.44 -6.23 -6.89
C ILE A 61 -7.65 -7.15 -6.92
N LEU A 62 -7.85 -8.00 -5.90
CA LEU A 62 -8.98 -8.92 -5.91
C LEU A 62 -10.26 -8.22 -5.44
N SER A 63 -11.32 -8.35 -6.25
CA SER A 63 -12.64 -7.76 -5.98
C SER A 63 -12.62 -6.24 -5.76
N ALA A 64 -11.67 -5.55 -6.38
CA ALA A 64 -11.44 -4.12 -6.19
C ALA A 64 -12.69 -3.28 -6.50
N ASP A 65 -13.33 -3.54 -7.65
CA ASP A 65 -14.56 -2.83 -8.06
C ASP A 65 -15.73 -3.09 -7.09
N TYR A 66 -15.96 -4.35 -6.72
CA TYR A 66 -17.01 -4.71 -5.75
C TYR A 66 -16.79 -4.02 -4.40
N LYS A 67 -15.57 -4.05 -3.86
CA LYS A 67 -15.24 -3.41 -2.59
C LYS A 67 -15.30 -1.89 -2.67
N CYS A 68 -14.87 -1.30 -3.79
CA CYS A 68 -15.00 0.13 -4.01
C CYS A 68 -16.47 0.57 -3.98
N ARG A 69 -17.34 -0.11 -4.73
CA ARG A 69 -18.77 0.23 -4.81
C ARG A 69 -19.50 0.02 -3.49
N THR A 70 -19.17 -1.04 -2.76
CA THR A 70 -19.90 -1.39 -1.54
C THR A 70 -19.38 -0.68 -0.29
N LYS A 71 -18.11 -0.25 -0.27
CA LYS A 71 -17.47 0.30 0.94
C LYS A 71 -16.82 1.67 0.77
N LEU A 72 -16.32 2.05 -0.41
CA LEU A 72 -15.66 3.35 -0.62
C LEU A 72 -16.59 4.43 -1.15
N TRP A 73 -17.65 4.07 -1.87
CA TRP A 73 -18.67 5.02 -2.29
C TRP A 73 -19.27 5.76 -1.10
N SER A 74 -19.52 7.04 -1.31
CA SER A 74 -19.84 7.96 -0.23
C SER A 74 -20.72 9.09 -0.72
N LEU A 75 -21.44 9.69 0.22
CA LEU A 75 -22.27 10.86 0.01
C LEU A 75 -21.49 12.09 0.47
N PHE A 76 -21.63 13.19 -0.25
CA PHE A 76 -21.16 14.47 0.23
C PHE A 76 -22.23 15.10 1.13
N ASP A 77 -21.86 15.41 2.37
CA ASP A 77 -22.70 16.18 3.28
C ASP A 77 -22.36 17.68 3.14
N PRO A 78 -23.25 18.49 2.53
CA PRO A 78 -23.01 19.91 2.33
C PRO A 78 -23.03 20.72 3.63
N SER A 79 -23.67 20.20 4.69
CA SER A 79 -23.74 20.90 5.98
C SER A 79 -22.41 20.87 6.72
N THR A 80 -21.68 19.76 6.61
CA THR A 80 -20.37 19.58 7.24
C THR A 80 -19.20 19.77 6.27
N GLY A 81 -19.46 19.76 4.96
CA GLY A 81 -18.45 19.76 3.91
C GLY A 81 -17.60 18.47 3.86
N LYS A 82 -18.14 17.36 4.38
CA LYS A 82 -17.42 16.08 4.51
C LYS A 82 -18.05 15.00 3.66
N THR A 83 -17.25 14.02 3.32
CA THR A 83 -17.69 12.81 2.63
C THR A 83 -18.05 11.75 3.67
N VAL A 84 -19.24 11.16 3.61
CA VAL A 84 -19.75 10.15 4.54
C VAL A 84 -20.00 8.83 3.81
N SER A 85 -19.59 7.72 4.43
CA SER A 85 -19.84 6.38 3.89
C SER A 85 -21.33 6.13 3.63
N LEU A 86 -21.64 5.39 2.57
CA LEU A 86 -23.03 4.99 2.28
C LEU A 86 -23.61 4.03 3.33
N ASP A 87 -22.78 3.14 3.86
CA ASP A 87 -23.15 2.21 4.92
C ASP A 87 -22.93 2.90 6.28
N PRO A 88 -23.99 3.21 7.05
CA PRO A 88 -23.85 3.91 8.32
C PRO A 88 -23.16 3.07 9.40
N LYS A 89 -23.02 1.76 9.18
CA LYS A 89 -22.34 0.82 10.08
C LYS A 89 -20.87 0.63 9.76
N SER A 90 -20.36 1.41 8.82
CA SER A 90 -19.00 1.27 8.31
C SER A 90 -18.34 2.62 8.11
N ASN A 91 -17.18 2.80 8.75
CA ASN A 91 -16.34 3.98 8.60
C ASN A 91 -15.06 3.62 7.90
N ILE A 92 -14.42 4.61 7.26
CA ILE A 92 -13.09 4.41 6.69
C ILE A 92 -12.04 4.92 7.66
N SER A 93 -11.02 4.10 7.87
CA SER A 93 -9.82 4.44 8.63
C SER A 93 -8.57 4.28 7.76
N VAL A 94 -7.52 4.97 8.17
CA VAL A 94 -6.18 4.84 7.60
C VAL A 94 -5.29 4.17 8.64
N PRO A 95 -4.48 3.17 8.27
CA PRO A 95 -3.51 2.59 9.20
C PRO A 95 -2.49 3.62 9.69
N GLU A 96 -2.23 3.65 11.00
CA GLU A 96 -1.23 4.53 11.62
C GLU A 96 0.09 3.80 11.94
N ASP A 97 0.19 2.52 11.58
CA ASP A 97 1.37 1.68 11.79
C ASP A 97 2.65 2.31 11.18
N ARG A 98 3.80 2.06 11.83
CA ARG A 98 5.09 2.66 11.49
C ARG A 98 5.00 4.19 11.36
N ASP A 99 4.32 4.81 12.33
CA ASP A 99 4.17 6.26 12.41
C ASP A 99 3.59 6.85 11.11
N GLY A 100 2.58 6.17 10.57
CA GLY A 100 1.88 6.49 9.32
C GLY A 100 2.63 6.14 8.03
N LEU A 101 3.88 5.65 8.10
CA LEU A 101 4.64 5.22 6.92
C LEU A 101 4.04 3.97 6.28
N TYR A 102 3.48 3.05 7.07
CA TYR A 102 2.89 1.82 6.53
C TYR A 102 1.78 2.10 5.50
N ALA A 103 0.96 3.12 5.74
CA ALA A 103 -0.14 3.46 4.86
C ALA A 103 0.30 3.97 3.47
N ILE A 104 1.56 4.41 3.32
CA ILE A 104 2.06 5.08 2.11
C ILE A 104 3.26 4.35 1.46
N ASP A 105 3.86 3.40 2.16
CA ASP A 105 5.06 2.67 1.73
C ASP A 105 4.78 1.77 0.50
N ILE A 106 4.01 0.70 0.71
CA ILE A 106 3.61 -0.28 -0.31
C ILE A 106 2.09 -0.37 -0.30
N LEU A 107 1.43 0.05 -1.38
CA LEU A 107 -0.02 0.21 -1.38
C LEU A 107 -0.79 -1.12 -1.44
N ASP A 108 -0.21 -2.17 -2.03
CA ASP A 108 -0.75 -3.54 -1.97
C ASP A 108 0.32 -4.54 -1.49
N PRO A 109 0.47 -4.72 -0.17
CA PRO A 109 1.46 -5.64 0.39
C PRO A 109 1.12 -7.12 0.18
N ASP A 110 -0.16 -7.46 -0.08
CA ASP A 110 -0.57 -8.86 -0.24
C ASP A 110 -0.13 -9.46 -1.57
N LEU A 111 0.15 -8.61 -2.57
CA LEU A 111 0.73 -9.03 -3.86
C LEU A 111 2.07 -9.73 -3.69
N VAL A 112 2.86 -9.33 -2.68
CA VAL A 112 4.15 -9.97 -2.35
C VAL A 112 3.94 -11.47 -2.11
N PHE A 113 2.85 -11.83 -1.41
CA PHE A 113 2.56 -13.22 -1.06
C PHE A 113 1.98 -14.01 -2.22
N VAL A 114 1.13 -13.41 -3.07
CA VAL A 114 0.56 -14.07 -4.25
C VAL A 114 1.67 -14.55 -5.22
N VAL A 115 2.76 -13.78 -5.34
CA VAL A 115 3.93 -14.18 -6.14
C VAL A 115 4.79 -15.23 -5.42
N SER A 116 4.87 -15.18 -4.09
CA SER A 116 5.70 -16.10 -3.27
C SER A 116 5.14 -17.53 -3.15
N TYR A 117 3.87 -17.78 -3.50
CA TYR A 117 3.34 -19.16 -3.58
C TYR A 117 4.05 -20.04 -4.62
N SER A 118 4.81 -19.45 -5.55
CA SER A 118 5.70 -20.20 -6.44
C SER A 118 6.85 -20.91 -5.70
N CYS A 119 7.20 -20.48 -4.49
CA CYS A 119 8.19 -21.16 -3.63
C CYS A 119 7.62 -22.41 -2.94
N PHE A 120 6.29 -22.60 -2.94
CA PHE A 120 5.65 -23.81 -2.41
C PHE A 120 5.54 -24.95 -3.43
N SER A 121 5.98 -24.76 -4.68
CA SER A 121 5.94 -25.80 -5.71
C SER A 121 7.10 -26.80 -5.68
N HIS A 122 8.10 -26.61 -4.80
CA HIS A 122 9.20 -27.57 -4.64
C HIS A 122 9.00 -28.62 -3.53
N VAL A 123 7.82 -28.69 -2.91
CA VAL A 123 7.52 -29.76 -1.96
C VAL A 123 6.08 -30.26 -2.17
N GLY A 124 5.90 -31.23 -3.08
CA GLY A 124 4.70 -32.06 -3.13
C GLY A 124 3.88 -32.00 -4.41
N LEU A 125 4.44 -32.41 -5.54
CA LEU A 125 3.70 -32.73 -6.78
C LEU A 125 4.03 -34.14 -7.27
N PHE A 126 3.95 -35.13 -6.37
CA PHE A 126 4.22 -36.54 -6.70
C PHE A 126 2.97 -37.44 -6.77
N SER A 127 1.75 -36.89 -6.71
CA SER A 127 0.55 -37.74 -6.60
C SER A 127 -0.72 -37.27 -7.34
N LEU A 128 -0.64 -36.36 -8.32
CA LEU A 128 -1.81 -36.01 -9.14
C LEU A 128 -1.84 -36.79 -10.47
N PRO A 129 -3.02 -37.26 -10.93
CA PRO A 129 -3.15 -37.96 -12.20
C PRO A 129 -2.70 -37.08 -13.37
N PHE A 130 -2.05 -37.71 -14.36
CA PHE A 130 -1.41 -37.09 -15.52
C PHE A 130 -2.35 -36.12 -16.30
N ASP A 131 -3.65 -36.39 -16.30
CA ASP A 131 -4.65 -35.59 -17.03
C ASP A 131 -4.99 -34.25 -16.35
N LEU A 132 -4.87 -34.14 -15.02
CA LEU A 132 -5.04 -32.85 -14.31
C LEU A 132 -3.79 -31.98 -14.43
N ALA A 133 -2.60 -32.59 -14.51
CA ALA A 133 -1.35 -31.87 -14.70
C ALA A 133 -1.32 -31.15 -16.07
N PHE A 134 -1.88 -31.79 -17.11
CA PHE A 134 -1.98 -31.21 -18.45
C PHE A 134 -2.96 -30.02 -18.52
N LEU A 135 -4.11 -30.12 -17.85
CA LEU A 135 -5.06 -29.01 -17.74
C LEU A 135 -4.47 -27.83 -16.96
N PHE A 136 -3.69 -28.11 -15.92
CA PHE A 136 -2.95 -27.08 -15.17
C PHE A 136 -1.85 -26.44 -16.02
N ASP A 137 -1.15 -27.17 -16.89
CA ASP A 137 -0.10 -26.63 -17.77
C ASP A 137 -0.66 -25.82 -18.96
N GLU A 138 -1.82 -26.20 -19.52
CA GLU A 138 -2.53 -25.38 -20.52
C GLU A 138 -3.08 -24.09 -19.90
N LEU A 139 -3.64 -24.14 -18.69
CA LEU A 139 -3.99 -22.95 -17.90
C LEU A 139 -2.74 -22.12 -17.57
N ARG A 140 -1.60 -22.76 -17.31
CA ARG A 140 -0.32 -22.08 -17.05
C ARG A 140 0.13 -21.29 -18.27
N LEU A 141 0.08 -21.88 -19.47
CA LEU A 141 0.60 -21.24 -20.69
C LEU A 141 -0.28 -20.10 -21.23
N GLN A 142 -1.59 -20.08 -20.94
CA GLN A 142 -2.43 -18.91 -21.22
C GLN A 142 -2.25 -17.77 -20.20
N PHE A 143 -1.87 -18.08 -18.96
CA PHE A 143 -1.67 -17.08 -17.90
C PHE A 143 -0.22 -16.57 -17.76
N PHE A 144 0.80 -17.26 -18.29
CA PHE A 144 2.22 -17.00 -17.95
C PHE A 144 3.12 -16.20 -18.92
N PRO A 145 2.77 -15.78 -20.16
CA PRO A 145 3.69 -14.93 -20.93
C PRO A 145 3.59 -13.44 -20.59
N GLN A 146 2.76 -13.05 -19.62
CA GLN A 146 2.88 -11.76 -18.93
C GLN A 146 3.37 -12.04 -17.52
N VAL A 147 4.69 -12.12 -17.42
CA VAL A 147 5.44 -12.02 -16.16
C VAL A 147 4.88 -10.82 -15.39
N ILE A 148 3.99 -11.08 -14.43
CA ILE A 148 3.62 -10.14 -13.37
C ILE A 148 4.93 -9.85 -12.67
N GLY A 149 5.49 -8.69 -13.01
CA GLY A 149 6.80 -8.24 -12.60
C GLY A 149 6.94 -8.27 -11.08
N ARG A 150 8.19 -8.31 -10.63
CA ARG A 150 8.65 -8.18 -9.24
C ARG A 150 8.24 -6.86 -8.55
N ASP A 151 7.26 -6.16 -9.06
CA ASP A 151 6.91 -4.80 -8.70
C ASP A 151 5.67 -4.90 -7.81
N CYS A 152 5.90 -4.92 -6.49
CA CYS A 152 4.85 -4.52 -5.56
C CYS A 152 4.39 -3.11 -5.96
N VAL A 153 3.19 -2.68 -5.57
CA VAL A 153 2.76 -1.28 -5.77
C VAL A 153 3.53 -0.39 -4.77
N TYR A 154 4.84 -0.28 -5.00
CA TYR A 154 5.76 0.59 -4.27
C TYR A 154 5.38 2.02 -4.57
N TYR A 155 5.13 2.80 -3.52
CA TYR A 155 4.78 4.21 -3.67
C TYR A 155 5.82 5.10 -3.02
N PHE A 156 5.90 5.11 -1.69
CA PHE A 156 6.97 5.82 -0.98
C PHE A 156 8.17 4.94 -0.64
N HIS A 157 8.11 3.63 -0.91
CA HIS A 157 9.11 2.65 -0.48
C HIS A 157 10.56 3.06 -0.75
N ASP A 158 10.89 3.35 -2.01
CA ASP A 158 12.26 3.68 -2.39
C ASP A 158 12.72 4.99 -1.72
N MET A 159 11.82 5.97 -1.59
CA MET A 159 12.15 7.21 -0.89
C MET A 159 12.38 6.98 0.60
N ILE A 160 11.56 6.17 1.26
CA ILE A 160 11.75 5.80 2.67
C ILE A 160 13.10 5.09 2.85
N VAL A 161 13.42 4.13 1.98
CA VAL A 161 14.69 3.40 2.00
C VAL A 161 15.89 4.34 1.83
N GLU A 162 15.84 5.27 0.88
CA GLU A 162 16.91 6.25 0.67
C GLU A 162 17.04 7.23 1.85
N MET A 163 15.93 7.72 2.41
CA MET A 163 15.98 8.59 3.59
C MET A 163 16.59 7.90 4.80
N ILE A 164 16.26 6.63 5.03
CA ILE A 164 16.89 5.85 6.10
C ILE A 164 18.41 5.72 5.87
N LYS A 165 18.86 5.54 4.62
CA LYS A 165 20.30 5.54 4.29
C LYS A 165 20.96 6.89 4.57
N TRP A 166 20.24 8.00 4.40
CA TRP A 166 20.74 9.35 4.68
C TRP A 166 20.77 9.71 6.18
N GLY A 167 20.26 8.84 7.06
CA GLY A 167 20.33 9.03 8.51
C GLY A 167 18.99 9.30 9.20
N PHE A 168 17.88 9.31 8.46
CA PHE A 168 16.55 9.48 9.03
C PHE A 168 16.09 8.25 9.83
N GLN A 169 15.30 8.49 10.88
CA GLN A 169 14.75 7.46 11.75
C GLN A 169 13.22 7.52 11.74
N GLU A 170 12.58 6.40 11.40
CA GLU A 170 11.14 6.23 11.54
C GLU A 170 10.67 6.54 12.97
N GLY A 171 9.57 7.28 13.10
CA GLY A 171 8.98 7.64 14.39
C GLY A 171 9.74 8.71 15.19
N LYS A 172 10.85 9.22 14.68
CA LYS A 172 11.62 10.32 15.30
C LYS A 172 11.85 11.50 14.37
N THR A 173 12.42 11.23 13.20
CA THR A 173 12.72 12.25 12.18
C THR A 173 12.06 11.94 10.84
N LEU A 174 11.46 10.76 10.67
CA LEU A 174 10.71 10.38 9.47
C LEU A 174 9.32 9.87 9.85
N PHE A 175 8.31 10.48 9.26
CA PHE A 175 6.91 10.19 9.52
C PHE A 175 6.13 10.10 8.22
N GLY A 176 5.07 9.30 8.20
CA GLY A 176 4.13 9.24 7.09
C GLY A 176 2.78 9.83 7.49
N PHE A 177 2.07 10.40 6.52
CA PHE A 177 0.72 10.90 6.72
C PHE A 177 -0.22 10.34 5.67
N GLY A 178 -0.60 9.08 5.84
CA GLY A 178 -1.73 8.53 5.10
C GLY A 178 -3.02 9.26 5.48
N TYR A 179 -3.89 9.52 4.50
CA TYR A 179 -5.17 10.19 4.76
C TYR A 179 -6.29 9.60 3.91
N ASP A 180 -7.54 9.77 4.38
CA ASP A 180 -8.72 9.45 3.59
C ASP A 180 -8.83 10.43 2.42
N PHE A 181 -8.36 10.01 1.25
CA PHE A 181 -8.32 10.82 0.04
C PHE A 181 -9.71 11.16 -0.54
N ARG A 182 -10.80 10.65 0.07
CA ARG A 182 -12.17 11.09 -0.23
C ARG A 182 -12.52 12.40 0.48
N GLN A 183 -11.71 12.83 1.44
CA GLN A 183 -11.87 14.08 2.19
C GLN A 183 -10.92 15.15 1.66
N SER A 184 -11.32 16.42 1.83
CA SER A 184 -10.38 17.52 1.74
C SER A 184 -9.46 17.53 2.96
N ASN A 185 -8.16 17.55 2.70
CA ASN A 185 -7.09 17.66 3.70
C ASN A 185 -6.50 19.08 3.76
N ARG A 186 -7.19 20.08 3.21
CA ARG A 186 -6.74 21.49 3.25
C ARG A 186 -6.93 22.06 4.65
N TYR A 187 -5.85 22.17 5.42
CA TYR A 187 -5.87 22.85 6.71
C TYR A 187 -4.70 23.84 6.85
N LEU A 188 -4.89 25.05 6.31
CA LEU A 188 -3.87 26.10 6.23
C LEU A 188 -3.32 26.55 7.61
N PRO A 189 -4.14 26.74 8.68
CA PRO A 189 -3.63 27.33 9.93
C PRO A 189 -2.64 26.46 10.71
N ILE A 190 -2.78 25.13 10.69
CA ILE A 190 -1.80 24.22 11.33
C ILE A 190 -0.55 24.11 10.45
N PHE A 191 -0.74 24.00 9.14
CA PHE A 191 0.37 23.87 8.20
C PHE A 191 1.36 25.04 8.35
N GLU A 192 0.88 26.28 8.29
CA GLU A 192 1.72 27.48 8.40
C GLU A 192 2.41 27.62 9.77
N LYS A 193 1.83 27.06 10.83
CA LYS A 193 2.36 27.15 12.20
C LYS A 193 3.53 26.20 12.45
N TYR A 194 3.48 24.99 11.90
CA TYR A 194 4.41 23.91 12.25
C TYR A 194 5.38 23.53 11.13
N VAL A 195 5.09 23.88 9.87
CA VAL A 195 5.93 23.52 8.72
C VAL A 195 6.99 24.59 8.49
N LYS A 196 8.25 24.23 8.74
CA LYS A 196 9.42 25.09 8.49
C LYS A 196 9.68 25.29 6.99
N SER A 197 9.59 24.21 6.22
CA SER A 197 9.76 24.17 4.77
C SER A 197 8.96 23.01 4.18
N TRP A 198 8.61 23.10 2.90
CA TRP A 198 7.86 22.05 2.21
C TRP A 198 8.33 21.91 0.77
N ILE A 199 8.22 20.69 0.25
CA ILE A 199 8.56 20.34 -1.13
C ILE A 199 7.28 19.81 -1.78
N ALA A 200 6.96 20.34 -2.96
CA ALA A 200 5.81 19.92 -3.74
C ALA A 200 6.28 19.14 -4.96
N ILE A 201 5.84 17.90 -5.10
CA ILE A 201 6.16 17.05 -6.24
C ILE A 201 4.91 16.90 -7.10
N ALA A 202 5.00 17.33 -8.37
CA ALA A 202 3.91 17.26 -9.35
C ALA A 202 2.56 17.79 -8.82
N ALA A 203 2.58 18.87 -8.05
CA ALA A 203 1.39 19.40 -7.38
C ALA A 203 0.49 20.20 -8.34
N PRO A 204 -0.78 19.79 -8.55
CA PRO A 204 -1.72 20.48 -9.41
C PRO A 204 -2.34 21.70 -8.70
N PHE A 205 -1.54 22.75 -8.47
CA PHE A 205 -1.97 23.95 -7.71
C PHE A 205 -3.23 24.62 -8.27
N GLN A 206 -3.46 24.52 -9.58
CA GLN A 206 -4.62 25.08 -10.28
C GLN A 206 -5.60 24.00 -10.76
N GLY A 207 -5.52 22.80 -10.16
CA GLY A 207 -6.27 21.63 -10.60
C GLY A 207 -5.65 20.93 -11.81
N ALA A 208 -6.33 19.88 -12.27
CA ALA A 208 -5.88 19.03 -13.36
C ALA A 208 -7.02 18.85 -14.38
N PRO A 209 -7.23 19.82 -15.30
CA PRO A 209 -8.43 19.87 -16.17
C PRO A 209 -8.58 18.64 -17.07
N GLY A 210 -7.46 18.03 -17.48
CA GLY A 210 -7.47 16.78 -18.25
C GLY A 210 -8.17 15.62 -17.53
N TYR A 211 -8.10 15.59 -16.20
CA TYR A 211 -8.80 14.60 -15.39
C TYR A 211 -10.27 14.99 -15.15
N VAL A 212 -10.64 16.27 -15.21
CA VAL A 212 -12.03 16.71 -14.96
C VAL A 212 -12.95 16.16 -16.06
N THR A 213 -12.63 16.37 -17.33
CA THR A 213 -13.51 15.92 -18.43
C THR A 213 -13.59 14.40 -18.51
N SER A 214 -12.47 13.70 -18.41
CA SER A 214 -12.44 12.23 -18.49
C SER A 214 -13.12 11.57 -17.30
N THR A 215 -12.87 12.07 -16.09
CA THR A 215 -13.42 11.50 -14.85
C THR A 215 -14.90 11.83 -14.67
N PHE A 216 -15.31 13.06 -15.01
CA PHE A 216 -16.69 13.52 -14.80
C PHE A 216 -17.65 12.98 -15.86
N VAL A 217 -17.26 12.98 -17.14
CA VAL A 217 -18.17 12.64 -18.24
C VAL A 217 -18.16 11.15 -18.55
N ASN A 218 -16.99 10.53 -18.58
CA ASN A 218 -16.82 9.17 -19.10
C ASN A 218 -16.49 8.12 -18.03
N GLY A 219 -16.06 8.58 -16.84
CA GLY A 219 -15.33 7.79 -15.86
C GLY A 219 -13.92 7.47 -16.36
N MET A 220 -12.93 7.49 -15.47
CA MET A 220 -11.56 7.14 -15.83
C MET A 220 -11.28 5.67 -15.52
N SER A 221 -10.78 4.92 -16.51
CA SER A 221 -10.18 3.60 -16.29
C SER A 221 -8.68 3.73 -16.53
N PHE A 222 -7.87 3.20 -15.61
CA PHE A 222 -6.42 3.16 -15.78
C PHE A 222 -5.95 1.86 -16.45
N VAL A 223 -6.90 1.00 -16.85
CA VAL A 223 -6.62 -0.35 -17.30
C VAL A 223 -7.51 -0.71 -18.50
N GLU A 224 -6.94 -1.34 -19.52
CA GLU A 224 -7.64 -1.68 -20.77
C GLU A 224 -7.76 -3.21 -20.92
N GLY A 225 -8.82 -3.67 -21.60
CA GLY A 225 -8.99 -5.10 -21.90
C GLY A 225 -9.46 -5.96 -20.71
N TRP A 226 -8.99 -7.21 -20.63
CA TRP A 226 -9.45 -8.21 -19.66
C TRP A 226 -9.12 -7.87 -18.20
N GLU A 227 -8.10 -7.04 -17.99
CA GLU A 227 -7.65 -6.54 -16.68
C GLU A 227 -8.72 -5.66 -16.00
N GLN A 228 -9.67 -5.08 -16.75
CA GLN A 228 -10.80 -4.34 -16.19
C GLN A 228 -11.71 -5.18 -15.28
N ASN A 229 -11.63 -6.52 -15.34
CA ASN A 229 -12.37 -7.40 -14.43
C ASN A 229 -11.72 -7.50 -13.05
N PHE A 230 -10.45 -7.12 -12.93
CA PHE A 230 -9.68 -7.17 -11.69
C PHE A 230 -9.51 -5.77 -11.07
N PHE A 231 -9.40 -4.73 -11.89
CA PHE A 231 -9.24 -3.35 -11.41
C PHE A 231 -10.56 -2.54 -11.42
N ILE A 232 -10.58 -1.37 -10.80
CA ILE A 232 -11.75 -0.47 -10.83
C ILE A 232 -12.01 -0.05 -12.28
N SER A 233 -13.13 -0.48 -12.84
CA SER A 233 -13.41 -0.35 -14.27
C SER A 233 -13.59 1.11 -14.70
N LYS A 234 -14.25 1.93 -13.86
CA LYS A 234 -14.42 3.37 -14.05
C LYS A 234 -14.47 4.07 -12.70
N TRP A 235 -13.50 4.93 -12.45
CA TRP A 235 -13.42 5.72 -11.23
C TRP A 235 -13.87 7.16 -11.48
N SER A 236 -14.67 7.69 -10.55
CA SER A 236 -14.91 9.11 -10.42
C SER A 236 -14.91 9.56 -8.95
N MET A 237 -14.07 10.53 -8.58
CA MET A 237 -14.09 11.20 -7.27
C MET A 237 -14.46 12.66 -7.46
N HIS A 238 -15.46 13.14 -6.72
CA HIS A 238 -15.90 14.52 -6.79
C HIS A 238 -16.16 15.07 -5.40
N GLN A 239 -15.59 16.24 -5.13
CA GLN A 239 -16.09 17.15 -4.12
C GLN A 239 -16.72 18.31 -4.89
N LEU A 240 -18.06 18.35 -4.94
CA LEU A 240 -18.77 19.50 -5.49
C LEU A 240 -18.75 20.58 -4.41
N VAL A 241 -18.12 21.72 -4.72
CA VAL A 241 -18.18 22.93 -3.91
C VAL A 241 -19.49 23.65 -4.18
#